data_AF-A0A814S8Q4-F1
#
_entry.id   AF-A0A814S8Q4-F1
#
_cell.length_a   1.000
_cell.length_b   1.000
_cell.length_c   1.000
_cell.angle_alpha   90.00
_cell.angle_beta   90.00
_cell.angle_gamma   90.00
#
_symmetry.space_group_name_H-M   'P 1'
#
loop_
_entity.id
_entity.type
_entity.pdbx_description
1 polymer ?
#
loop_
_entity_poly.entity_id
_entity_poly.type
_entity_poly.pdbx_seq_one_letter_code
_entity_poly.pdbx_strand_id
1 'polypeptide(L)'
;MSIKKAAICYLTRIPDGETIEFAEQLARDSRLSSNTDIYIMIDDNNYQIQSNSLINFIQINNNECITNGYHSSNKLEMNKDCISWDKALYYFCQVKQMNYSFVWLIEDDTFIPSVDAFVSLHEKYSKEGQGDLICQRNEENLYGNTSTWKWSDVVGKFSPPWYHSMVCAIGCSRKLLDTIANYAQQKRFLPFIEYMFNTLAMQNHLKVVNPPELSTIVFRENWTWEHIQQRPNNWFHPFKNEHIRRDNRLKMANAWKAPPQNTEQMANVWQTPSQNTGYQGNTQCQGQMPQYPYFMEPSYCPPPPPPPNSGNVISSLVYPPNVPPPYPPH
;
A
#
# COMPACT_ATOMS: atom_id res chain seq x y z
N MET A 1 -2.29 -29.82 12.31
CA MET A 1 -2.07 -28.37 12.51
C MET A 1 -3.36 -27.65 12.17
N SER A 2 -3.81 -26.70 13.00
CA SER A 2 -4.93 -25.83 12.62
C SER A 2 -4.57 -25.08 11.34
N ILE A 3 -5.48 -25.02 10.37
CA ILE A 3 -5.31 -24.21 9.16
C ILE A 3 -5.22 -22.76 9.63
N LYS A 4 -4.05 -22.13 9.48
CA LYS A 4 -3.89 -20.71 9.81
C LYS A 4 -4.71 -19.89 8.80
N LYS A 5 -5.53 -18.99 9.31
CA LYS A 5 -6.42 -18.13 8.51
C LYS A 5 -5.66 -16.98 7.86
N ALA A 6 -6.27 -16.33 6.89
CA ALA A 6 -5.89 -14.98 6.48
C ALA A 6 -6.70 -13.93 7.26
N ALA A 7 -6.22 -12.69 7.26
CA ALA A 7 -7.00 -11.54 7.72
C ALA A 7 -6.99 -10.42 6.68
N ILE A 8 -8.06 -9.62 6.68
CA ILE A 8 -8.15 -8.36 5.93
C ILE A 8 -8.42 -7.26 6.95
N CYS A 9 -7.63 -6.19 6.95
CA CYS A 9 -7.80 -5.09 7.87
C CYS A 9 -7.81 -3.75 7.13
N TYR A 10 -8.95 -3.07 7.17
CA TYR A 10 -9.05 -1.68 6.76
C TYR A 10 -8.54 -0.76 7.86
N LEU A 11 -7.69 0.19 7.48
CA LEU A 11 -7.05 1.15 8.36
C LEU A 11 -7.80 2.48 8.23
N THR A 12 -8.64 2.80 9.21
CA THR A 12 -9.50 3.98 9.17
C THR A 12 -9.18 4.91 10.34
N ARG A 13 -9.42 6.21 10.17
CA ARG A 13 -9.58 7.07 11.36
C ARG A 13 -10.94 6.82 12.01
N ILE A 14 -11.97 6.98 11.20
CA ILE A 14 -13.37 6.68 11.47
C ILE A 14 -13.87 5.99 10.20
N PRO A 15 -14.43 4.78 10.28
CA PRO A 15 -14.87 4.07 9.09
C PRO A 15 -16.10 4.74 8.49
N ASP A 16 -16.07 4.95 7.18
CA ASP A 16 -17.22 5.44 6.43
C ASP A 16 -18.17 4.30 6.04
N GLY A 17 -19.39 4.65 5.65
CA GLY A 17 -20.45 3.67 5.41
C GLY A 17 -20.13 2.74 4.24
N GLU A 18 -19.38 3.26 3.26
CA GLU A 18 -18.99 2.51 2.09
C GLU A 18 -17.94 1.44 2.40
N THR A 19 -16.94 1.79 3.21
CA THR A 19 -15.90 0.86 3.68
C THR A 19 -16.52 -0.28 4.48
N ILE A 20 -17.47 0.04 5.37
CA ILE A 20 -18.21 -0.96 6.15
C ILE A 20 -19.00 -1.88 5.22
N GLU A 21 -19.79 -1.33 4.29
CA GLU A 21 -20.59 -2.13 3.37
C GLU A 21 -19.73 -3.09 2.54
N PHE A 22 -18.60 -2.62 2.02
CA PHE A 22 -17.71 -3.47 1.23
C PHE A 22 -17.01 -4.53 2.09
N ALA A 23 -16.60 -4.21 3.31
CA ALA A 23 -16.06 -5.19 4.25
C ALA A 23 -17.09 -6.30 4.56
N GLU A 24 -18.37 -5.95 4.71
CA GLU A 24 -19.42 -6.96 4.87
C GLU A 24 -19.65 -7.81 3.61
N GLN A 25 -19.52 -7.22 2.41
CA GLN A 25 -19.60 -7.99 1.16
C GLN A 25 -18.47 -9.04 1.11
N LEU A 26 -17.25 -8.67 1.50
CA LEU A 26 -16.13 -9.61 1.63
C LEU A 26 -16.42 -10.70 2.66
N ALA A 27 -16.97 -10.34 3.82
CA ALA A 27 -17.32 -11.29 4.88
C ALA A 27 -18.40 -12.30 4.47
N ARG A 28 -19.32 -11.92 3.57
CA ARG A 28 -20.39 -12.79 3.06
C ARG A 28 -19.94 -13.70 1.92
N ASP A 29 -18.84 -13.41 1.24
CA ASP A 29 -18.38 -14.21 0.11
C ASP A 29 -17.91 -15.60 0.56
N SER A 30 -18.46 -16.65 -0.03
CA SER A 30 -18.17 -18.04 0.36
C SER A 30 -16.73 -18.47 0.12
N ARG A 31 -16.00 -17.79 -0.77
CA ARG A 31 -14.58 -18.04 -1.05
C ARG A 31 -13.67 -17.53 0.07
N LEU A 32 -14.15 -16.57 0.88
CA LEU A 32 -13.42 -15.95 1.98
C LEU A 32 -13.93 -16.36 3.36
N SER A 33 -15.25 -16.52 3.52
CA SER A 33 -15.90 -16.64 4.85
C SER A 33 -15.45 -17.85 5.68
N SER A 34 -14.87 -18.87 5.05
CA SER A 34 -14.36 -20.06 5.75
C SER A 34 -12.92 -19.92 6.26
N ASN A 35 -12.12 -19.01 5.69
CA ASN A 35 -10.67 -18.96 5.90
C ASN A 35 -10.09 -17.55 6.13
N THR A 36 -10.91 -16.51 6.06
CA THR A 36 -10.47 -15.12 6.16
C THR A 36 -11.33 -14.34 7.14
N ASP A 37 -10.70 -13.74 8.15
CA ASP A 37 -11.39 -12.86 9.09
C ASP A 37 -11.27 -11.40 8.62
N ILE A 38 -12.38 -10.65 8.68
CA ILE A 38 -12.46 -9.26 8.22
C ILE A 38 -12.44 -8.31 9.42
N TYR A 39 -11.58 -7.29 9.33
CA TYR A 39 -11.34 -6.30 10.37
C TYR A 39 -11.44 -4.87 9.84
N ILE A 40 -11.90 -3.97 10.72
CA ILE A 40 -11.76 -2.53 10.56
C ILE A 40 -11.04 -1.99 11.80
N MET A 41 -9.82 -1.47 11.59
CA MET A 41 -9.04 -0.79 12.62
C MET A 41 -9.44 0.68 12.69
N ILE A 42 -9.71 1.16 13.89
CA ILE A 42 -10.19 2.53 14.16
C ILE A 42 -9.09 3.31 14.91
N ASP A 43 -8.59 4.39 14.30
CA ASP A 43 -7.60 5.27 14.94
C ASP A 43 -8.21 6.14 16.05
N ASP A 44 -9.44 6.61 15.87
CA ASP A 44 -10.06 7.51 16.84
C ASP A 44 -10.51 6.76 18.11
N ASN A 45 -9.82 6.99 19.23
CA ASN A 45 -10.11 6.32 20.51
C ASN A 45 -11.47 6.73 21.13
N ASN A 46 -12.13 7.77 20.61
CA ASN A 46 -13.43 8.21 21.10
C ASN A 46 -14.60 7.69 20.28
N TYR A 47 -14.33 7.07 19.13
CA TYR A 47 -15.37 6.51 18.28
C TYR A 47 -16.13 5.40 19.02
N GLN A 48 -17.46 5.45 18.95
CA GLN A 48 -18.34 4.47 19.57
C GLN A 48 -18.66 3.37 18.57
N ILE A 49 -18.07 2.20 18.78
CA ILE A 49 -18.30 1.04 17.91
C ILE A 49 -19.75 0.60 18.00
N GLN A 50 -20.40 0.51 16.84
CA GLN A 50 -21.67 -0.19 16.71
C GLN A 50 -21.37 -1.67 16.44
N SER A 51 -22.00 -2.57 17.18
CA SER A 51 -21.79 -4.01 16.99
C SER A 51 -22.23 -4.44 15.60
N ASN A 52 -21.41 -5.29 14.97
CA ASN A 52 -21.70 -5.91 13.68
C ASN A 52 -21.32 -7.39 13.77
N SER A 53 -22.20 -8.28 13.30
CA SER A 53 -22.00 -9.73 13.40
C SER A 53 -21.09 -10.30 12.31
N LEU A 54 -20.82 -9.54 11.24
CA LEU A 54 -20.09 -10.00 10.06
C LEU A 54 -18.64 -9.52 10.03
N ILE A 55 -18.37 -8.34 10.58
CA ILE A 55 -17.04 -7.72 10.60
C ILE A 55 -16.59 -7.42 12.02
N ASN A 56 -15.28 -7.46 12.23
CA ASN A 56 -14.68 -7.22 13.54
C ASN A 56 -14.11 -5.80 13.61
N PHE A 57 -14.67 -4.94 14.45
CA PHE A 57 -14.07 -3.65 14.75
C PHE A 57 -12.96 -3.80 15.79
N ILE A 58 -11.81 -3.18 15.54
CA ILE A 58 -10.69 -3.11 16.49
C ILE A 58 -10.41 -1.65 16.79
N GLN A 59 -10.30 -1.33 18.08
CA GLN A 59 -9.90 -0.01 18.57
C GLN A 59 -8.93 -0.23 19.71
N ILE A 60 -7.66 0.16 19.50
CA ILE A 60 -6.58 -0.01 20.47
C ILE A 60 -6.15 1.37 20.94
N ASN A 61 -5.91 1.51 22.25
CA ASN A 61 -5.40 2.74 22.82
C ASN A 61 -3.98 3.05 22.31
N ASN A 62 -3.71 4.31 21.99
CA ASN A 62 -2.41 4.74 21.48
C ASN A 62 -1.27 4.41 22.46
N ASN A 63 -1.50 4.59 23.77
CA ASN A 63 -0.49 4.32 24.79
C ASN A 63 -0.11 2.85 24.86
N GLU A 64 -1.04 1.94 24.57
CA GLU A 64 -0.76 0.51 24.51
C GLU A 64 0.23 0.19 23.37
N CYS A 65 0.00 0.76 22.19
CA CYS A 65 0.88 0.56 21.04
C CYS A 65 2.27 1.19 21.29
N ILE A 66 2.31 2.43 21.80
CA ILE A 66 3.54 3.15 22.13
C ILE A 66 4.37 2.39 23.16
N THR A 67 3.75 1.92 24.25
CA THR A 67 4.43 1.16 25.31
C THR A 67 5.00 -0.17 24.79
N ASN A 68 4.44 -0.71 23.70
CA ASN A 68 4.94 -1.93 23.07
C ASN A 68 5.90 -1.68 21.90
N GLY A 69 6.29 -0.42 21.64
CA GLY A 69 7.25 -0.06 20.57
C GLY A 69 6.63 0.03 19.17
N TYR A 70 5.29 0.03 19.07
CA TYR A 70 4.56 0.19 17.82
C TYR A 70 4.05 1.62 17.71
N HIS A 71 4.88 2.50 17.17
CA HIS A 71 4.58 3.92 17.00
C HIS A 71 5.48 4.56 15.95
N SER A 72 5.10 5.75 15.48
CA SER A 72 5.86 6.63 14.58
C SER A 72 5.97 6.17 13.12
N SER A 73 5.23 5.13 12.74
CA SER A 73 5.27 4.57 11.39
C SER A 73 4.84 5.56 10.28
N ASN A 74 4.19 6.68 10.62
CA ASN A 74 3.92 7.77 9.69
C ASN A 74 4.20 9.17 10.27
N LYS A 75 5.16 9.28 11.20
CA LYS A 75 5.46 10.55 11.88
C LYS A 75 5.93 11.64 10.92
N LEU A 76 6.61 11.25 9.83
CA LEU A 76 7.10 12.15 8.79
C LEU A 76 5.98 12.96 8.12
N GLU A 77 4.81 12.36 7.90
CA GLU A 77 3.70 13.00 7.18
C GLU A 77 2.62 13.56 8.10
N MET A 78 2.35 12.93 9.25
CA MET A 78 1.15 13.21 10.04
C MET A 78 1.41 13.89 11.39
N ASN A 79 2.68 14.06 11.80
CA ASN A 79 3.07 14.56 13.12
C ASN A 79 2.24 13.97 14.29
N LYS A 80 1.90 12.68 14.17
CA LYS A 80 1.21 11.88 15.17
C LYS A 80 2.13 10.75 15.61
N ASP A 81 2.13 10.45 16.90
CA ASP A 81 2.96 9.38 17.43
C ASP A 81 2.39 7.99 17.15
N CYS A 82 1.07 7.82 17.14
CA CYS A 82 0.41 6.55 16.87
C CYS A 82 -0.78 6.77 15.94
N ILE A 83 -0.89 5.93 14.91
CA ILE A 83 -1.99 5.91 13.95
C ILE A 83 -2.52 4.47 13.73
N SER A 84 -3.54 4.31 12.89
CA SER A 84 -4.13 3.00 12.54
C SER A 84 -3.11 1.96 12.06
N TRP A 85 -2.07 2.37 11.32
CA TRP A 85 -0.95 1.50 10.93
C TRP A 85 -0.24 0.89 12.14
N ASP A 86 0.15 1.71 13.12
CA ASP A 86 0.84 1.25 14.33
C ASP A 86 -0.03 0.26 15.11
N LYS A 87 -1.33 0.56 15.25
CA LYS A 87 -2.30 -0.28 15.94
C LYS A 87 -2.50 -1.63 15.24
N ALA A 88 -2.62 -1.63 13.91
CA ALA A 88 -2.77 -2.87 13.13
C ALA A 88 -1.51 -3.73 13.21
N LEU A 89 -0.32 -3.12 13.11
CA LEU A 89 0.93 -3.85 13.27
C LEU A 89 1.07 -4.42 14.68
N TYR A 90 0.76 -3.66 15.73
CA TYR A 90 0.74 -4.20 17.10
C TYR A 90 -0.22 -5.39 17.22
N TYR A 91 -1.45 -5.25 16.71
CA TYR A 91 -2.46 -6.30 16.78
C TYR A 91 -2.02 -7.59 16.09
N PHE A 92 -1.59 -7.52 14.83
CA PHE A 92 -1.24 -8.71 14.05
C PHE A 92 0.17 -9.25 14.35
N CYS A 93 1.08 -8.43 14.87
CA CYS A 93 2.42 -8.87 15.24
C CYS A 93 2.47 -9.47 16.65
N GLN A 94 1.69 -8.95 17.61
CA GLN A 94 1.75 -9.37 19.01
C GLN A 94 0.45 -10.04 19.46
N VAL A 95 -0.69 -9.33 19.41
CA VAL A 95 -1.95 -9.80 20.02
C VAL A 95 -2.51 -11.04 19.32
N LYS A 96 -2.39 -11.11 17.99
CA LYS A 96 -2.90 -12.21 17.13
C LYS A 96 -1.81 -12.92 16.35
N GLN A 97 -0.58 -12.90 16.85
CA GLN A 97 0.61 -13.41 16.14
C GLN A 97 0.39 -14.81 15.53
N MET A 98 -0.22 -15.71 16.29
CA MET A 98 -0.36 -17.13 15.92
C MET A 98 -1.63 -17.46 15.12
N ASN A 99 -2.52 -16.50 14.95
CA ASN A 99 -3.84 -16.74 14.36
C ASN A 99 -3.82 -16.70 12.83
N TYR A 100 -2.93 -15.89 12.26
CA TYR A 100 -2.93 -15.58 10.83
C TYR A 100 -1.60 -15.96 10.16
N SER A 101 -1.69 -16.60 9.00
CA SER A 101 -0.54 -16.84 8.11
C SER A 101 -0.29 -15.66 7.17
N PHE A 102 -1.32 -14.87 6.90
CA PHE A 102 -1.29 -13.77 5.93
C PHE A 102 -2.26 -12.67 6.35
N VAL A 103 -1.88 -11.41 6.17
CA VAL A 103 -2.71 -10.25 6.50
C VAL A 103 -2.66 -9.22 5.37
N TRP A 104 -3.83 -8.81 4.88
CA TRP A 104 -3.97 -7.61 4.05
C TRP A 104 -4.18 -6.39 4.94
N LEU A 105 -3.38 -5.35 4.73
CA LEU A 105 -3.51 -4.03 5.37
C LEU A 105 -3.86 -3.02 4.27
N ILE A 106 -4.99 -2.31 4.42
CA ILE A 106 -5.60 -1.49 3.36
C ILE A 106 -6.03 -0.15 3.94
N GLU A 107 -5.54 0.96 3.41
CA GLU A 107 -5.99 2.31 3.76
C GLU A 107 -7.42 2.56 3.27
N ASP A 108 -8.17 3.39 4.00
CA ASP A 108 -9.59 3.66 3.76
C ASP A 108 -9.88 4.46 2.47
N ASP A 109 -8.86 5.06 1.86
CA ASP A 109 -8.93 5.68 0.54
C ASP A 109 -8.38 4.79 -0.60
N THR A 110 -8.19 3.48 -0.36
CA THR A 110 -7.97 2.50 -1.41
C THR A 110 -9.30 1.93 -1.93
N PHE A 111 -9.57 2.10 -3.22
CA PHE A 111 -10.74 1.57 -3.89
C PHE A 111 -10.49 0.19 -4.50
N ILE A 112 -11.29 -0.79 -4.10
CA ILE A 112 -11.30 -2.14 -4.67
C ILE A 112 -12.62 -2.31 -5.45
N PRO A 113 -12.60 -2.46 -6.78
CA PRO A 113 -13.81 -2.37 -7.60
C PRO A 113 -14.91 -3.39 -7.29
N SER A 114 -14.53 -4.58 -6.82
CA SER A 114 -15.45 -5.69 -6.57
C SER A 114 -14.85 -6.72 -5.62
N VAL A 115 -15.71 -7.59 -5.08
CA VAL A 115 -15.26 -8.77 -4.32
C VAL A 115 -14.40 -9.69 -5.20
N ASP A 116 -14.71 -9.83 -6.49
CA ASP A 116 -13.91 -10.63 -7.42
C ASP A 116 -12.50 -10.07 -7.65
N ALA A 117 -12.37 -8.74 -7.74
CA ALA A 117 -11.08 -8.07 -7.82
C ALA A 117 -10.23 -8.33 -6.56
N PHE A 118 -10.87 -8.39 -5.39
CA PHE A 118 -10.17 -8.77 -4.16
C PHE A 118 -9.76 -10.25 -4.17
N VAL A 119 -10.72 -11.15 -4.40
CA VAL A 119 -10.53 -12.60 -4.31
C VAL A 119 -9.49 -13.08 -5.31
N SER A 120 -9.53 -12.60 -6.55
CA SER A 120 -8.55 -12.96 -7.58
C SER A 120 -7.11 -12.62 -7.19
N LEU A 121 -6.87 -11.45 -6.61
CA LEU A 121 -5.56 -11.06 -6.08
C LEU A 121 -5.19 -11.93 -4.86
N HIS A 122 -6.11 -12.06 -3.91
CA HIS A 122 -5.90 -12.82 -2.68
C HIS A 122 -5.52 -14.27 -2.95
N GLU A 123 -6.28 -15.00 -3.77
CA GLU A 123 -6.03 -16.42 -4.06
C GLU A 123 -4.71 -16.66 -4.80
N LYS A 124 -4.27 -15.67 -5.59
CA LYS A 124 -3.04 -15.73 -6.38
C LYS A 124 -1.79 -15.52 -5.52
N TYR A 125 -1.85 -14.62 -4.53
CA TYR A 125 -0.64 -14.16 -3.84
C TYR A 125 -0.59 -14.41 -2.32
N SER A 126 -1.71 -14.74 -1.65
CA SER A 126 -1.73 -14.94 -0.20
C SER A 126 -1.34 -16.35 0.26
N LYS A 127 -1.26 -17.30 -0.68
CA LYS A 127 -0.86 -18.68 -0.38
C LYS A 127 0.59 -18.73 0.09
N GLU A 128 0.87 -19.65 1.01
CA GLU A 128 2.20 -19.85 1.55
C GLU A 128 3.23 -20.06 0.41
N GLY A 129 4.35 -19.33 0.49
CA GLY A 129 5.43 -19.36 -0.51
C GLY A 129 5.21 -18.46 -1.74
N GLN A 130 4.04 -17.84 -1.91
CA GLN A 130 3.79 -16.95 -3.05
C GLN A 130 4.43 -15.57 -2.90
N GLY A 131 4.37 -14.99 -1.70
CA GLY A 131 5.07 -13.75 -1.38
C GLY A 131 5.00 -13.45 0.11
N ASP A 132 6.02 -12.79 0.62
CA ASP A 132 6.08 -12.30 2.00
C ASP A 132 5.61 -10.86 2.12
N LEU A 133 5.89 -10.05 1.09
CA LEU A 133 5.35 -8.71 0.90
C LEU A 133 4.70 -8.63 -0.49
N ILE A 134 3.41 -8.33 -0.53
CA ILE A 134 2.68 -8.01 -1.75
C ILE A 134 2.43 -6.51 -1.76
N CYS A 135 3.01 -5.78 -2.70
CA CYS A 135 2.93 -4.32 -2.72
C CYS A 135 3.03 -3.79 -4.16
N GLN A 136 2.84 -2.48 -4.35
CA GLN A 136 2.79 -1.90 -5.69
C GLN A 136 4.13 -1.96 -6.43
N ARG A 137 5.25 -1.63 -5.77
CA ARG A 137 6.61 -1.64 -6.35
C ARG A 137 7.66 -2.05 -5.31
N ASN A 138 8.91 -2.13 -5.72
CA ASN A 138 10.05 -2.34 -4.83
C ASN A 138 11.26 -1.56 -5.36
N GLU A 139 11.19 -0.24 -5.24
CA GLU A 139 12.22 0.67 -5.74
C GLU A 139 13.45 0.61 -4.83
N GLU A 140 14.63 0.40 -5.41
CA GLU A 140 15.89 0.16 -4.70
C GLU A 140 16.78 1.41 -4.66
N ASN A 141 17.37 1.66 -3.50
CA ASN A 141 18.45 2.61 -3.30
C ASN A 141 19.69 1.85 -2.78
N LEU A 142 20.47 1.34 -3.74
CA LEU A 142 21.61 0.45 -3.47
C LEU A 142 22.70 1.11 -2.62
N TYR A 143 22.97 2.39 -2.86
CA TYR A 143 24.11 3.10 -2.29
C TYR A 143 23.75 4.04 -1.13
N GLY A 144 22.49 4.05 -0.71
CA GLY A 144 22.02 4.94 0.35
C GLY A 144 22.09 6.43 -0.02
N ASN A 145 21.83 6.77 -1.29
CA ASN A 145 21.79 8.17 -1.70
C ASN A 145 20.62 8.90 -1.00
N THR A 146 20.93 9.88 -0.16
CA THR A 146 19.93 10.65 0.59
C THR A 146 19.40 11.89 -0.14
N SER A 147 19.89 12.18 -1.36
CA SER A 147 19.56 13.42 -2.08
C SER A 147 18.19 13.40 -2.77
N THR A 148 17.54 12.24 -2.86
CA THR A 148 16.24 12.06 -3.49
C THR A 148 15.25 11.47 -2.51
N TRP A 149 13.95 11.68 -2.80
CA TRP A 149 12.85 11.14 -1.99
C TRP A 149 13.04 11.42 -0.48
N LYS A 150 12.58 10.52 0.39
CA LYS A 150 12.61 10.65 1.85
C LYS A 150 13.79 9.91 2.50
N TRP A 151 14.85 9.65 1.72
CA TRP A 151 15.95 8.78 2.14
C TRP A 151 16.77 9.31 3.32
N SER A 152 16.81 10.62 3.52
CA SER A 152 17.46 11.23 4.69
C SER A 152 16.87 10.74 6.01
N ASP A 153 15.57 10.41 6.04
CA ASP A 153 14.92 9.86 7.24
C ASP A 153 15.38 8.42 7.54
N VAL A 154 15.85 7.66 6.56
CA VAL A 154 16.23 6.24 6.73
C VAL A 154 17.57 6.08 7.47
N VAL A 155 18.41 7.12 7.46
CA VAL A 155 19.74 7.11 8.06
C VAL A 155 19.67 6.75 9.55
N GLY A 156 20.49 5.79 9.96
CA GLY A 156 20.54 5.29 11.34
C GLY A 156 19.43 4.28 11.71
N LYS A 157 18.43 4.09 10.84
CA LYS A 157 17.37 3.09 11.02
C LYS A 157 17.73 1.78 10.32
N PHE A 158 18.28 1.89 9.10
CA PHE A 158 18.75 0.76 8.30
C PHE A 158 20.11 1.06 7.65
N SER A 159 20.92 0.02 7.46
CA SER A 159 22.09 0.10 6.56
C SER A 159 21.61 -0.08 5.11
N PRO A 160 22.23 0.56 4.09
CA PRO A 160 21.93 0.26 2.69
C PRO A 160 22.21 -1.21 2.34
N PRO A 161 21.53 -1.79 1.32
CA PRO A 161 20.54 -1.15 0.44
C PRO A 161 19.21 -0.86 1.15
N TRP A 162 18.54 0.20 0.72
CA TRP A 162 17.19 0.57 1.16
C TRP A 162 16.18 0.36 0.04
N TYR A 163 14.93 0.10 0.40
CA TYR A 163 13.86 -0.16 -0.55
C TYR A 163 12.57 0.53 -0.13
N HIS A 164 11.73 0.90 -1.08
CA HIS A 164 10.42 1.49 -0.79
C HIS A 164 9.33 1.14 -1.81
N SER A 165 8.09 1.39 -1.40
CA SER A 165 6.88 1.31 -2.22
C SER A 165 5.80 2.24 -1.66
N MET A 166 4.81 2.59 -2.48
CA MET A 166 3.51 2.98 -1.92
C MET A 166 2.90 1.77 -1.19
N VAL A 167 2.40 1.98 0.03
CA VAL A 167 1.90 0.90 0.91
C VAL A 167 0.42 1.04 1.27
N CYS A 168 -0.34 1.84 0.53
CA CYS A 168 -1.78 2.06 0.75
C CYS A 168 -2.59 0.77 0.76
N ALA A 169 -2.11 -0.27 0.05
CA ALA A 169 -2.59 -1.63 0.20
C ALA A 169 -1.44 -2.61 0.07
N ILE A 170 -1.22 -3.42 1.10
CA ILE A 170 -0.18 -4.45 1.10
C ILE A 170 -0.66 -5.76 1.70
N GLY A 171 -0.08 -6.85 1.22
CA GLY A 171 -0.22 -8.18 1.82
C GLY A 171 1.07 -8.56 2.55
N CYS A 172 0.95 -9.02 3.79
CA CYS A 172 2.08 -9.41 4.63
C CYS A 172 1.95 -10.88 5.05
N SER A 173 2.96 -11.69 4.79
CA SER A 173 3.05 -13.02 5.37
C SER A 173 3.39 -12.97 6.85
N ARG A 174 3.15 -14.08 7.55
CA ARG A 174 3.58 -14.26 8.94
C ARG A 174 5.07 -14.01 9.13
N LYS A 175 5.92 -14.42 8.18
CA LYS A 175 7.37 -14.22 8.28
C LYS A 175 7.72 -12.74 8.32
N LEU A 176 7.12 -11.93 7.44
CA LEU A 176 7.34 -10.48 7.44
C LEU A 176 6.82 -9.84 8.73
N LEU A 177 5.62 -10.23 9.18
CA LEU A 177 5.07 -9.71 10.43
C LEU A 177 5.93 -10.09 11.65
N ASP A 178 6.56 -11.27 11.68
CA ASP A 178 7.52 -11.65 12.71
C ASP A 178 8.81 -10.82 12.64
N THR A 179 9.32 -10.54 11.43
CA THR A 179 10.44 -9.62 11.22
C THR A 179 10.14 -8.22 11.75
N ILE A 180 8.94 -7.69 11.49
CA ILE A 180 8.49 -6.39 12.02
C ILE A 180 8.37 -6.44 13.55
N ALA A 181 7.83 -7.54 14.09
CA ALA A 181 7.72 -7.73 15.53
C ALA A 181 9.08 -7.67 16.22
N ASN A 182 10.07 -8.38 15.67
CA ASN A 182 11.43 -8.37 16.16
C ASN A 182 12.07 -6.98 16.08
N TYR A 183 11.85 -6.25 14.97
CA TYR A 183 12.33 -4.88 14.83
C TYR A 183 11.73 -3.96 15.92
N ALA A 184 10.41 -3.99 16.09
CA ALA A 184 9.72 -3.17 17.10
C ALA A 184 10.20 -3.48 18.52
N GLN A 185 10.44 -4.76 18.85
CA GLN A 185 10.99 -5.16 20.14
C GLN A 185 12.41 -4.63 20.37
N GLN A 186 13.28 -4.70 19.35
CA GLN A 186 14.68 -4.28 19.45
C GLN A 186 14.85 -2.76 19.43
N LYS A 187 14.14 -2.07 18.53
CA LYS A 187 14.32 -0.63 18.27
C LYS A 187 13.35 0.23 19.06
N ARG A 188 12.26 -0.34 19.56
CA ARG A 188 11.22 0.34 20.35
C ARG A 188 10.51 1.47 19.61
N PHE A 189 10.47 1.42 18.28
CA PHE A 189 9.64 2.26 17.41
C PHE A 189 9.49 1.58 16.03
N LEU A 190 8.60 2.09 15.19
CA LEU A 190 8.47 1.72 13.78
C LEU A 190 8.93 2.88 12.88
N PRO A 191 9.80 2.63 11.89
CA PRO A 191 10.20 3.64 10.93
C PRO A 191 9.10 3.88 9.89
N PHE A 192 9.30 4.87 9.01
CA PHE A 192 8.24 5.27 8.07
C PHE A 192 7.84 4.11 7.13
N ILE A 193 6.53 3.84 7.07
CA ILE A 193 5.96 2.63 6.47
C ILE A 193 6.41 2.39 5.02
N GLU A 194 6.49 3.44 4.19
CA GLU A 194 6.77 3.28 2.76
C GLU A 194 8.15 2.69 2.48
N TYR A 195 9.12 2.83 3.39
CA TYR A 195 10.42 2.14 3.26
C TYR A 195 10.61 0.99 4.25
N MET A 196 9.88 0.97 5.36
CA MET A 196 10.00 -0.05 6.40
C MET A 196 9.76 -1.46 5.84
N PHE A 197 8.60 -1.68 5.21
CA PHE A 197 8.17 -3.01 4.78
C PHE A 197 9.14 -3.60 3.76
N ASN A 198 9.42 -2.85 2.70
CA ASN A 198 10.32 -3.29 1.63
C ASN A 198 11.76 -3.49 2.14
N THR A 199 12.29 -2.56 2.93
CA THR A 199 13.66 -2.68 3.45
C THR A 199 13.81 -3.89 4.38
N LEU A 200 12.87 -4.09 5.32
CA LEU A 200 12.89 -5.26 6.19
C LEU A 200 12.75 -6.57 5.41
N ALA A 201 11.84 -6.61 4.42
CA ALA A 201 11.68 -7.79 3.58
C ALA A 201 12.98 -8.15 2.86
N MET A 202 13.59 -7.20 2.16
CA MET A 202 14.80 -7.46 1.37
C MET A 202 16.00 -7.82 2.25
N GLN A 203 16.20 -7.13 3.39
CA GLN A 203 17.31 -7.41 4.30
C GLN A 203 17.20 -8.75 5.05
N ASN A 204 15.99 -9.32 5.10
CA ASN A 204 15.74 -10.63 5.68
C ASN A 204 15.49 -11.72 4.62
N HIS A 205 15.87 -11.44 3.36
CA HIS A 205 15.73 -12.37 2.22
C HIS A 205 14.29 -12.88 2.02
N LEU A 206 13.31 -12.04 2.32
CA LEU A 206 11.89 -12.33 2.12
C LEU A 206 11.48 -12.03 0.68
N LYS A 207 10.46 -12.74 0.19
CA LYS A 207 9.99 -12.60 -1.19
C LYS A 207 9.06 -11.40 -1.34
N VAL A 208 9.49 -10.37 -2.06
CA VAL A 208 8.63 -9.25 -2.46
C VAL A 208 8.00 -9.54 -3.82
N VAL A 209 6.70 -9.30 -3.94
CA VAL A 209 5.93 -9.46 -5.19
C VAL A 209 5.21 -8.16 -5.51
N ASN A 210 5.26 -7.79 -6.79
CA ASN A 210 4.62 -6.59 -7.32
C ASN A 210 3.53 -6.93 -8.34
N PRO A 211 2.29 -7.21 -7.90
CA PRO A 211 1.20 -7.57 -8.79
C PRO A 211 0.83 -6.42 -9.75
N PRO A 212 0.58 -6.70 -11.05
CA PRO A 212 0.05 -5.69 -11.96
C PRO A 212 -1.30 -5.11 -11.48
N GLU A 213 -2.08 -5.89 -10.73
CA GLU A 213 -3.35 -5.47 -10.15
C GLU A 213 -3.18 -4.33 -9.11
N LEU A 214 -1.99 -4.15 -8.53
CA LEU A 214 -1.67 -3.05 -7.62
C LEU A 214 -0.97 -1.88 -8.31
N SER A 215 -0.74 -1.91 -9.63
CA SER A 215 0.04 -0.88 -10.34
C SER A 215 -0.60 0.52 -10.31
N THR A 216 -1.89 0.60 -9.97
CA THR A 216 -2.73 1.81 -9.87
C THR A 216 -2.82 2.35 -8.43
N ILE A 217 -2.01 1.83 -7.51
CA ILE A 217 -1.78 2.43 -6.20
C ILE A 217 -0.65 3.45 -6.34
N VAL A 218 -0.99 4.74 -6.39
CA VAL A 218 -0.03 5.85 -6.60
C VAL A 218 -0.35 7.03 -5.68
N PHE A 219 0.60 7.93 -5.42
CA PHE A 219 0.43 8.99 -4.42
C PHE A 219 -0.72 9.98 -4.73
N ARG A 220 -0.86 10.39 -5.99
CA ARG A 220 -1.83 11.41 -6.42
C ARG A 220 -2.28 11.18 -7.85
N GLU A 221 -3.48 10.66 -8.02
CA GLU A 221 -4.10 10.44 -9.32
C GLU A 221 -5.60 10.73 -9.25
N ASN A 222 -6.17 11.22 -10.34
CA ASN A 222 -7.60 11.46 -10.48
C ASN A 222 -8.23 10.33 -11.30
N TRP A 223 -8.58 9.25 -10.61
CA TRP A 223 -9.20 8.09 -11.24
C TRP A 223 -10.62 8.40 -11.74
N THR A 224 -10.89 8.06 -13.00
CA THR A 224 -12.22 8.19 -13.60
C THR A 224 -12.88 6.82 -13.73
N TRP A 225 -14.17 6.83 -14.08
CA TRP A 225 -14.89 5.59 -14.37
C TRP A 225 -14.23 4.79 -15.51
N GLU A 226 -13.75 5.46 -16.55
CA GLU A 226 -13.10 4.84 -17.72
C GLU A 226 -11.82 4.11 -17.31
N HIS A 227 -11.03 4.68 -16.40
CA HIS A 227 -9.83 4.01 -15.86
C HIS A 227 -10.19 2.71 -15.13
N ILE A 228 -11.25 2.73 -14.32
CA ILE A 228 -11.74 1.54 -13.59
C ILE A 228 -12.24 0.48 -14.58
N GLN A 229 -13.03 0.89 -15.58
CA GLN A 229 -13.58 -0.04 -16.57
C GLN A 229 -12.49 -0.72 -17.40
N GLN A 230 -11.40 -0.02 -17.72
CA GLN A 230 -10.27 -0.59 -18.45
C GLN A 230 -9.44 -1.59 -17.62
N ARG A 231 -9.49 -1.49 -16.29
CA ARG A 231 -8.71 -2.33 -15.36
C ARG A 231 -9.60 -2.80 -14.20
N PRO A 232 -10.63 -3.62 -14.46
CA PRO A 232 -11.66 -3.92 -13.46
C PRO A 232 -11.16 -4.76 -12.28
N ASN A 233 -9.99 -5.39 -12.41
CA ASN A 233 -9.34 -6.17 -11.35
C ASN A 233 -8.27 -5.38 -10.57
N ASN A 234 -7.97 -4.14 -10.98
CA ASN A 234 -6.97 -3.33 -10.31
C ASN A 234 -7.54 -2.69 -9.04
N TRP A 235 -6.66 -2.41 -8.07
CA TRP A 235 -6.98 -1.61 -6.89
C TRP A 235 -6.45 -0.20 -7.09
N PHE A 236 -7.22 0.81 -6.71
CA PHE A 236 -6.97 2.20 -7.06
C PHE A 236 -6.76 3.05 -5.83
N HIS A 237 -5.70 3.85 -5.82
CA HIS A 237 -5.48 4.86 -4.78
C HIS A 237 -4.90 6.12 -5.44
N PRO A 238 -5.29 7.33 -4.99
CA PRO A 238 -6.25 7.60 -3.91
C PRO A 238 -7.71 7.67 -4.40
N PHE A 239 -8.66 7.30 -3.54
CA PHE A 239 -10.10 7.46 -3.71
C PHE A 239 -10.74 7.97 -2.42
N LYS A 240 -10.76 9.29 -2.22
CA LYS A 240 -11.16 9.89 -0.94
C LYS A 240 -12.67 10.08 -0.74
N ASN A 241 -13.46 10.07 -1.81
CA ASN A 241 -14.89 10.34 -1.74
C ASN A 241 -15.70 9.03 -1.71
N GLU A 242 -16.35 8.75 -0.59
CA GLU A 242 -17.13 7.52 -0.39
C GLU A 242 -18.29 7.35 -1.39
N HIS A 243 -18.96 8.44 -1.78
CA HIS A 243 -20.06 8.38 -2.74
C HIS A 243 -19.56 7.97 -4.14
N ILE A 244 -18.42 8.51 -4.56
CA ILE A 244 -17.81 8.13 -5.84
C ILE A 244 -17.40 6.65 -5.83
N ARG A 245 -16.81 6.16 -4.73
CA ARG A 245 -16.45 4.75 -4.62
C ARG A 245 -17.70 3.86 -4.67
N ARG A 246 -18.77 4.21 -3.93
CA ARG A 246 -20.06 3.52 -3.96
C ARG A 246 -20.65 3.48 -5.38
N ASP A 247 -20.75 4.63 -6.04
CA ASP A 247 -21.31 4.75 -7.39
C ASP A 247 -20.52 3.90 -8.40
N ASN A 248 -19.19 3.88 -8.30
CA ASN A 248 -18.36 3.08 -9.16
C ASN A 248 -18.58 1.56 -8.95
N ARG A 249 -18.76 1.08 -7.72
CA ARG A 249 -19.11 -0.34 -7.47
C ARG A 249 -20.48 -0.69 -8.04
N LEU A 250 -21.47 0.21 -7.89
CA LEU A 250 -22.80 0.01 -8.46
C LEU A 250 -22.76 -0.06 -9.98
N LYS A 251 -21.98 0.82 -10.64
CA LYS A 251 -21.75 0.76 -12.08
C LYS A 251 -21.08 -0.54 -12.50
N MET A 252 -20.06 -1.00 -11.77
CA MET A 252 -19.40 -2.29 -12.02
C MET A 252 -20.38 -3.47 -11.92
N ALA A 253 -21.19 -3.52 -10.86
CA ALA A 253 -22.16 -4.57 -10.64
C ALA A 253 -23.26 -4.60 -11.73
N ASN A 254 -23.64 -3.44 -12.25
CA ASN A 254 -24.63 -3.33 -13.33
C ASN A 254 -24.04 -3.68 -14.70
N ALA A 255 -22.80 -3.28 -14.98
CA ALA A 255 -22.11 -3.61 -16.22
C ALA A 255 -21.96 -5.13 -16.41
N TRP A 256 -21.80 -5.89 -15.32
CA TRP A 256 -21.72 -7.35 -15.36
C TRP A 256 -23.06 -8.05 -15.61
N LYS A 257 -24.17 -7.41 -15.24
CA LYS A 257 -25.53 -7.97 -15.41
C LYS A 257 -26.10 -7.70 -16.80
N ALA A 258 -25.58 -6.70 -17.51
CA ALA A 258 -26.03 -6.43 -18.86
C ALA A 258 -25.58 -7.58 -19.79
N PRO A 259 -26.50 -8.19 -20.56
CA PRO A 259 -26.09 -9.12 -21.61
C PRO A 259 -25.12 -8.39 -22.55
N PRO A 260 -24.05 -9.04 -23.03
CA PRO A 260 -23.09 -8.39 -23.91
C PRO A 260 -23.81 -7.81 -25.12
N GLN A 261 -23.93 -6.49 -25.17
CA GLN A 261 -24.52 -5.79 -26.30
C GLN A 261 -23.52 -5.90 -27.45
N ASN A 262 -23.89 -6.62 -28.51
CA ASN A 262 -23.15 -6.80 -29.76
C ASN A 262 -21.81 -7.56 -29.68
N THR A 263 -21.87 -8.88 -29.46
CA THR A 263 -20.78 -9.79 -29.84
C THR A 263 -20.62 -9.94 -31.37
N GLU A 264 -21.58 -9.49 -32.18
CA GLU A 264 -21.50 -9.58 -33.65
C GLU A 264 -20.46 -8.63 -34.28
N GLN A 265 -20.02 -7.56 -33.59
CA GLN A 265 -19.01 -6.65 -34.15
C GLN A 265 -17.56 -7.04 -33.83
N MET A 266 -17.30 -7.93 -32.86
CA MET A 266 -15.94 -8.41 -32.57
C MET A 266 -15.58 -9.71 -33.30
N ALA A 267 -16.55 -10.46 -33.82
CA ALA A 267 -16.29 -11.67 -34.61
C ALA A 267 -15.74 -11.38 -36.02
N ASN A 268 -15.92 -10.15 -36.55
CA ASN A 268 -15.46 -9.77 -37.89
C ASN A 268 -14.04 -9.19 -37.94
N VAL A 269 -13.33 -9.09 -36.81
CA VAL A 269 -11.93 -8.61 -36.77
C VAL A 269 -10.91 -9.76 -36.85
N TRP A 270 -11.35 -11.01 -36.69
CA TRP A 270 -10.49 -12.20 -36.74
C TRP A 270 -10.73 -13.12 -37.94
N GLN A 271 -11.35 -12.63 -39.02
CA GLN A 271 -11.32 -13.35 -40.30
C GLN A 271 -9.94 -13.16 -40.96
N THR A 272 -9.02 -14.06 -40.63
CA THR A 272 -7.77 -14.26 -41.37
C THR A 272 -8.07 -14.62 -42.83
N PRO A 273 -7.49 -13.93 -43.83
CA PRO A 273 -7.52 -14.38 -45.21
C PRO A 273 -6.82 -15.74 -45.33
N SER A 274 -7.56 -16.70 -45.89
CA SER A 274 -7.06 -18.02 -46.23
C SER A 274 -5.84 -17.96 -47.17
N GLN A 275 -4.88 -18.82 -46.86
CA GLN A 275 -3.64 -19.06 -47.58
C GLN A 275 -3.82 -19.26 -49.09
N ASN A 276 -2.99 -18.59 -49.89
CA ASN A 276 -2.44 -19.20 -51.08
C ASN A 276 -1.11 -18.53 -51.49
N THR A 277 -0.27 -19.31 -52.16
CA THR A 277 1.09 -19.05 -52.68
C THR A 277 2.24 -19.38 -51.73
N GLY A 278 2.91 -20.50 -52.05
CA GLY A 278 4.15 -20.93 -51.44
C GLY A 278 5.35 -20.15 -51.95
N TYR A 279 6.43 -20.20 -51.19
CA TYR A 279 7.79 -19.94 -51.65
C TYR A 279 8.79 -20.67 -50.73
N GLN A 280 9.73 -21.39 -51.35
CA GLN A 280 10.91 -21.96 -50.72
C GLN A 280 11.97 -20.87 -50.51
N GLY A 281 12.73 -20.92 -49.43
CA GLY A 281 13.95 -20.13 -49.27
C GLY A 281 14.51 -20.10 -47.85
N ASN A 282 15.67 -20.73 -47.67
CA ASN A 282 16.51 -20.69 -46.46
C ASN A 282 16.88 -19.26 -46.05
N THR A 283 16.81 -18.94 -44.75
CA THR A 283 17.83 -18.09 -44.09
C THR A 283 17.82 -18.27 -42.57
N GLN A 284 19.02 -18.33 -41.98
CA GLN A 284 19.27 -18.32 -40.54
C GLN A 284 18.80 -17.00 -39.92
N CYS A 285 18.07 -17.06 -38.80
CA CYS A 285 17.79 -15.91 -37.95
C CYS A 285 18.36 -16.14 -36.55
N GLN A 286 19.35 -15.32 -36.19
CA GLN A 286 19.74 -15.05 -34.81
C GLN A 286 18.60 -14.28 -34.13
N GLY A 287 18.05 -14.82 -33.04
CA GLY A 287 17.01 -14.16 -32.26
C GLY A 287 17.61 -13.15 -31.30
N GLN A 288 17.47 -11.86 -31.61
CA GLN A 288 17.53 -10.78 -30.63
C GLN A 288 16.20 -10.74 -29.85
N MET A 289 16.28 -10.63 -28.53
CA MET A 289 15.10 -10.38 -27.68
C MET A 289 14.55 -8.97 -27.93
N PRO A 290 13.22 -8.77 -27.89
CA PRO A 290 12.63 -7.44 -27.99
C PRO A 290 12.98 -6.61 -26.76
N GLN A 291 13.63 -5.47 -26.99
CA GLN A 291 13.77 -4.39 -26.03
C GLN A 291 12.39 -3.73 -25.84
N TYR A 292 11.86 -3.76 -24.62
CA TYR A 292 10.69 -2.95 -24.25
C TYR A 292 11.09 -1.47 -24.23
N PRO A 293 10.23 -0.56 -24.69
CA PRO A 293 10.52 0.87 -24.63
C PRO A 293 10.61 1.30 -23.17
N TYR A 294 11.75 1.87 -22.80
CA TYR A 294 11.92 2.65 -21.59
C TYR A 294 10.79 3.68 -21.50
N PHE A 295 9.99 3.60 -20.45
CA PHE A 295 9.16 4.71 -20.02
C PHE A 295 10.12 5.85 -19.69
N MET A 296 10.16 6.89 -20.54
CA MET A 296 10.80 8.13 -20.16
C MET A 296 10.03 8.72 -18.99
N GLU A 297 10.73 8.95 -17.89
CA GLU A 297 10.21 9.74 -16.77
C GLU A 297 9.74 11.10 -17.30
N PRO A 298 8.60 11.64 -16.82
CA PRO A 298 8.23 13.01 -17.10
C PRO A 298 9.35 13.92 -16.56
N SER A 299 9.97 14.66 -17.47
CA SER A 299 10.99 15.67 -17.17
C SER A 299 10.49 16.60 -16.08
N TYR A 300 11.13 16.53 -14.92
CA TYR A 300 10.88 17.40 -13.78
C TYR A 300 11.24 18.83 -14.18
N CYS A 301 10.24 19.67 -14.46
CA CYS A 301 10.44 21.11 -14.58
C CYS A 301 10.66 21.65 -13.16
N PRO A 302 11.86 22.17 -12.81
CA PRO A 302 12.04 22.84 -11.54
C PRO A 302 11.12 24.08 -11.47
N PRO A 303 10.57 24.40 -10.28
CA PRO A 303 9.78 25.62 -10.13
C PRO A 303 10.64 26.86 -10.45
N PRO A 304 10.02 27.92 -10.99
CA PRO A 304 10.75 29.15 -11.29
C PRO A 304 11.37 29.74 -10.00
N PRO A 305 12.53 30.40 -10.11
CA PRO A 305 13.17 31.02 -8.96
C PRO A 305 12.25 32.07 -8.35
N PRO A 306 12.28 32.24 -7.01
CA PRO A 306 11.51 33.28 -6.35
C PRO A 306 11.96 34.67 -6.86
N PRO A 307 11.04 35.64 -6.95
CA PRO A 307 11.38 36.99 -7.38
C PRO A 307 12.42 37.62 -6.43
N PRO A 308 13.28 38.52 -6.95
CA PRO A 308 14.30 39.18 -6.16
C PRO A 308 13.65 40.01 -5.04
N ASN A 309 14.02 39.71 -3.80
CA ASN A 309 13.66 40.50 -2.63
C ASN A 309 14.21 41.92 -2.78
N SER A 310 13.32 42.89 -2.97
CA SER A 310 13.62 44.30 -2.73
C SER A 310 13.89 44.47 -1.23
N GLY A 311 15.13 44.83 -0.93
CA GLY A 311 15.57 45.07 0.44
C GLY A 311 14.82 46.21 1.11
N ASN A 312 14.69 46.11 2.42
CA ASN A 312 14.66 47.27 3.30
C ASN A 312 15.54 47.00 4.52
N VAL A 313 16.26 48.07 4.88
CA VAL A 313 17.38 48.12 5.81
C VAL A 313 16.88 48.66 7.17
N ILE A 314 17.61 48.31 8.24
CA ILE A 314 17.74 48.96 9.56
C ILE A 314 16.68 48.59 10.62
N SER A 315 17.07 47.83 11.65
CA SER A 315 17.52 48.45 12.92
C SER A 315 18.28 47.49 13.82
N SER A 316 19.34 48.04 14.38
CA SER A 316 20.26 47.49 15.36
C SER A 316 19.59 47.29 16.72
N LEU A 317 19.78 46.10 17.32
CA LEU A 317 19.63 45.90 18.76
C LEU A 317 20.88 45.27 19.35
N VAL A 318 21.27 45.87 20.47
CA VAL A 318 22.49 45.73 21.24
C VAL A 318 22.46 44.43 22.05
N TYR A 319 23.55 43.66 22.01
CA TYR A 319 23.80 42.55 22.93
C TYR A 319 24.46 43.05 24.23
N PRO A 320 24.03 42.62 25.42
CA PRO A 320 24.86 42.59 26.61
C PRO A 320 25.61 41.24 26.72
N PRO A 321 26.70 41.17 27.52
CA PRO A 321 27.73 40.14 27.40
C PRO A 321 27.48 38.90 28.27
N ASN A 322 28.02 37.77 27.80
CA ASN A 322 28.62 36.66 28.54
C ASN A 322 27.95 36.16 29.84
N VAL A 323 27.29 35.00 29.75
CA VAL A 323 27.12 34.08 30.87
C VAL A 323 27.76 32.74 30.49
N PRO A 324 28.75 32.23 31.26
CA PRO A 324 29.40 30.94 30.98
C PRO A 324 28.56 29.75 31.48
N PRO A 325 28.81 28.53 30.97
CA PRO A 325 28.01 27.35 31.28
C PRO A 325 28.41 26.73 32.64
N PRO A 326 27.48 26.08 33.36
CA PRO A 326 27.85 25.21 34.48
C PRO A 326 28.28 23.83 33.95
N TYR A 327 29.47 23.40 34.36
CA TYR A 327 29.92 22.00 34.28
C TYR A 327 29.22 21.13 35.35
N PRO A 328 29.03 19.82 35.11
CA PRO A 328 28.76 18.81 36.15
C PRO A 328 30.10 18.29 36.74
N PRO A 329 30.18 17.32 37.69
CA PRO A 329 29.16 16.56 38.43
C PRO A 329 29.42 16.44 39.97
N HIS A 330 28.47 15.83 40.70
CA HIS A 330 28.73 14.89 41.81
C HIS A 330 27.62 13.85 41.89
#